data_AF-A0A9K3D9S5-F1
#
_entry.id   AF-A0A9K3D9S5-F1
#
_cell.length_a   1.000
_cell.length_b   1.000
_cell.length_c   1.000
_cell.angle_alpha   90.00
_cell.angle_beta   90.00
_cell.angle_gamma   90.00
#
_symmetry.space_group_name_H-M   'P 1'
#
loop_
_entity.id
_entity.type
_entity.pdbx_description
1 polymer ?
#
loop_
_entity_poly.entity_id
_entity_poly.type
_entity_poly.pdbx_seq_one_letter_code
_entity_poly.pdbx_strand_id
1 'polypeptide(L)'
;GAQAIAHILPRMVSLTSLNVTDNNIGEKGGQALSNALVGCNRIIKLETKLNSLPFGVAKGIHSTLTAHRAEARVTEVEELKAEVEDLTDSISTLPQLEEALYTA
;
A
#
# COMPACT_ATOMS: atom_id res chain seq x y z
N GLY A 1 -13.63 -3.03 -20.92
CA GLY A 1 -12.68 -2.07 -20.34
C GLY A 1 -12.27 -2.49 -18.93
N ALA A 2 -13.11 -2.21 -17.93
CA ALA A 2 -12.79 -2.42 -16.50
C ALA A 2 -12.31 -3.82 -16.13
N GLN A 3 -12.87 -4.87 -16.73
CA GLN A 3 -12.44 -6.26 -16.50
C GLN A 3 -11.00 -6.51 -16.96
N ALA A 4 -10.59 -5.90 -18.08
CA ALA A 4 -9.22 -6.01 -18.56
C ALA A 4 -8.25 -5.30 -17.60
N ILE A 5 -8.63 -4.12 -17.11
CA ILE A 5 -7.88 -3.39 -16.08
C ILE A 5 -7.76 -4.25 -14.82
N ALA A 6 -8.87 -4.81 -14.32
CA ALA A 6 -8.89 -5.68 -13.16
C ALA A 6 -7.95 -6.90 -13.31
N HIS A 7 -7.83 -7.46 -14.52
CA HIS A 7 -6.94 -8.60 -14.75
C HIS A 7 -5.46 -8.23 -14.64
N ILE A 8 -5.06 -7.04 -15.07
CA ILE A 8 -3.66 -6.59 -15.03
C ILE A 8 -3.28 -5.86 -13.75
N LEU A 9 -4.25 -5.31 -13.01
CA LEU A 9 -4.05 -4.48 -11.83
C LEU A 9 -3.11 -5.10 -10.78
N PRO A 10 -3.25 -6.39 -10.41
CA PRO A 10 -2.37 -7.02 -9.42
C PRO A 10 -0.90 -7.12 -9.86
N ARG A 11 -0.63 -7.04 -11.17
CA ARG A 11 0.74 -7.08 -11.72
C ARG A 11 1.39 -5.69 -11.74
N MET A 12 0.63 -4.62 -11.51
CA MET A 12 1.10 -3.24 -11.56
C MET A 12 1.69 -2.84 -10.20
N VAL A 13 2.83 -3.44 -9.83
CA VAL A 13 3.49 -3.29 -8.53
C VAL A 13 4.02 -1.89 -8.21
N SER A 14 3.95 -0.95 -9.14
CA SER A 14 4.36 0.45 -8.92
C SER A 14 3.17 1.42 -8.95
N LEU A 15 1.96 0.93 -9.25
CA LEU A 15 0.78 1.77 -9.36
C LEU A 15 0.25 2.08 -7.96
N THR A 16 0.18 3.37 -7.62
CA THR A 16 -0.31 3.84 -6.31
C THR A 16 -1.69 4.49 -6.41
N SER A 17 -2.00 5.06 -7.57
CA SER A 17 -3.23 5.79 -7.86
C SER A 17 -3.79 5.42 -9.23
N LEU A 18 -5.09 5.15 -9.30
CA LEU A 18 -5.82 4.90 -10.55
C LEU A 18 -7.09 5.75 -10.59
N ASN A 19 -7.32 6.46 -11.69
CA ASN A 19 -8.56 7.19 -11.94
C ASN A 19 -9.31 6.55 -13.11
N VAL A 20 -10.53 6.10 -12.84
CA VAL A 20 -11.44 5.54 -13.84
C VAL A 20 -12.80 6.23 -13.78
N THR A 21 -12.86 7.47 -13.31
CA THR A 21 -14.09 8.28 -13.23
C THR A 21 -14.78 8.36 -14.58
N ASP A 22 -16.11 8.27 -14.59
CA ASP A 22 -16.94 8.44 -15.80
C ASP A 22 -16.61 7.48 -16.97
N ASN A 23 -16.35 6.20 -16.65
CA ASN A 23 -16.03 5.16 -17.63
C ASN A 23 -17.14 4.13 -17.83
N ASN A 24 -18.34 4.41 -17.32
CA ASN A 24 -19.52 3.53 -17.38
C ASN A 24 -19.19 2.06 -17.04
N ILE A 25 -18.37 1.84 -16.01
CA ILE A 25 -17.84 0.52 -15.62
C ILE A 25 -18.97 -0.48 -15.31
N GLY A 26 -20.06 0.00 -14.71
CA GLY A 26 -21.21 -0.80 -14.31
C GLY A 26 -20.87 -1.83 -13.23
N GLU A 27 -21.88 -2.62 -12.82
CA GLU A 27 -21.75 -3.60 -11.74
C GLU A 27 -20.65 -4.65 -12.01
N LYS A 28 -20.69 -5.32 -13.16
CA LYS A 28 -19.74 -6.40 -13.49
C LYS A 28 -18.29 -5.93 -13.53
N GLY A 29 -18.06 -4.74 -14.08
CA GLY A 29 -16.72 -4.14 -14.12
C GLY A 29 -16.25 -3.70 -12.74
N GLY A 30 -17.16 -3.18 -11.92
CA GLY A 30 -16.86 -2.76 -10.55
C GLY A 30 -16.53 -3.93 -9.64
N GLN A 31 -17.29 -5.02 -9.74
CA GLN A 31 -17.01 -6.25 -9.00
C GLN A 31 -15.63 -6.82 -9.37
N ALA A 32 -15.29 -6.83 -10.66
CA ALA A 32 -13.97 -7.25 -11.11
C ALA A 32 -12.85 -6.39 -10.52
N LEU A 33 -13.01 -5.06 -10.53
CA LEU A 33 -12.05 -4.14 -9.90
C LEU A 33 -11.94 -4.37 -8.39
N SER A 34 -13.07 -4.53 -7.68
CA SER A 34 -13.07 -4.81 -6.24
C SER A 34 -12.30 -6.08 -5.90
N ASN A 35 -12.49 -7.15 -6.68
CA ASN A 35 -11.79 -8.42 -6.46
C ASN A 35 -10.29 -8.31 -6.79
N ALA A 36 -9.94 -7.59 -7.86
CA ALA A 36 -8.55 -7.39 -8.26
C ALA A 36 -7.76 -6.57 -7.23
N LEU A 37 -8.41 -5.58 -6.58
CA LEU A 37 -7.78 -4.79 -5.54
C LEU A 37 -7.24 -5.66 -4.40
N VAL A 38 -7.91 -6.76 -4.03
CA VAL A 38 -7.42 -7.66 -2.97
C VAL A 38 -6.03 -8.23 -3.28
N GLY A 39 -5.67 -8.37 -4.55
CA GLY A 39 -4.34 -8.82 -4.98
C GLY A 39 -3.34 -7.68 -5.22
N CYS A 40 -3.71 -6.43 -4.98
CA CYS A 40 -2.86 -5.26 -5.20
C CYS A 40 -2.25 -4.81 -3.87
N ASN A 41 -0.93 -4.77 -3.78
CA ASN A 41 -0.22 -4.42 -2.54
C ASN A 41 0.17 -2.94 -2.41
N ARG A 42 0.04 -2.13 -3.47
CA ARG A 42 0.49 -0.73 -3.47
C ARG A 42 -0.52 0.32 -3.91
N ILE A 43 -1.67 -0.09 -4.44
CA ILE A 43 -2.75 0.86 -4.74
C ILE A 43 -3.35 1.37 -3.43
N ILE A 44 -3.25 2.68 -3.23
CA ILE A 44 -3.81 3.40 -2.09
C ILE A 44 -4.98 4.31 -2.50
N LYS A 45 -5.11 4.59 -3.81
CA LYS A 45 -6.15 5.47 -4.33
C LYS A 45 -6.76 4.91 -5.60
N LEU A 46 -8.09 4.72 -5.60
CA LEU A 46 -8.88 4.41 -6.78
C LEU A 46 -10.08 5.34 -6.85
N GLU A 47 -10.20 6.11 -7.93
CA GLU A 47 -11.34 6.99 -8.18
C GLU A 47 -12.32 6.34 -9.16
N THR A 48 -13.50 5.96 -8.66
CA THR A 48 -14.56 5.31 -9.43
C THR A 48 -15.85 6.13 -9.50
N LYS A 49 -15.75 7.46 -9.38
CA LYS A 49 -16.94 8.34 -9.42
C LYS A 49 -17.64 8.20 -10.77
N LEU A 50 -18.96 8.41 -10.81
CA LEU A 50 -19.74 8.44 -12.07
C LEU A 50 -19.65 7.13 -12.90
N ASN A 51 -19.62 5.96 -12.25
CA ASN A 51 -19.47 4.66 -12.95
C ASN A 51 -20.64 3.70 -12.82
N SER A 52 -21.80 4.18 -12.35
CA SER A 52 -22.99 3.35 -12.11
C SER A 52 -22.68 2.10 -11.30
N LEU A 53 -21.91 2.26 -10.23
CA LEU A 53 -21.50 1.17 -9.34
C LEU A 53 -22.57 0.92 -8.26
N PRO A 54 -22.95 -0.33 -7.99
CA PRO A 54 -23.77 -0.66 -6.85
C PRO A 54 -23.09 -0.23 -5.54
N PHE A 55 -23.88 0.19 -4.56
CA PHE A 55 -23.37 0.63 -3.26
C PHE A 55 -22.47 -0.40 -2.58
N GLY A 56 -22.81 -1.69 -2.67
CA GLY A 56 -22.00 -2.78 -2.10
C GLY A 56 -20.59 -2.86 -2.72
N VAL A 57 -20.50 -2.70 -4.04
CA VAL A 57 -19.21 -2.71 -4.76
C VAL A 57 -18.38 -1.48 -4.39
N ALA A 58 -18.99 -0.29 -4.39
CA ALA A 58 -18.30 0.94 -4.00
C ALA A 58 -17.77 0.89 -2.56
N LYS A 59 -18.56 0.32 -1.64
CA LYS A 59 -18.15 0.09 -0.25
C LYS A 59 -16.99 -0.89 -0.15
N GLY A 60 -17.03 -2.02 -0.86
CA GLY A 60 -15.95 -3.01 -0.88
C GLY A 60 -14.62 -2.43 -1.37
N ILE A 61 -14.67 -1.64 -2.45
CA ILE A 61 -13.52 -0.89 -2.97
C ILE A 61 -12.97 0.06 -1.90
N HIS A 62 -13.83 0.86 -1.27
CA HIS A 62 -13.41 1.81 -0.25
C HIS A 62 -12.77 1.13 0.97
N SER A 63 -13.37 0.05 1.48
CA SER A 63 -12.82 -0.72 2.59
C SER A 63 -11.45 -1.32 2.27
N THR A 64 -11.27 -1.87 1.06
CA THR A 64 -10.00 -2.47 0.62
C THR A 64 -8.89 -1.42 0.52
N LEU A 65 -9.17 -0.24 -0.07
CA LEU A 65 -8.20 0.85 -0.15
C LEU A 65 -7.80 1.39 1.23
N THR A 66 -8.75 1.38 2.18
CA THR A 66 -8.49 1.81 3.55
C THR A 66 -7.55 0.85 4.26
N ALA A 67 -7.73 -0.46 4.04
CA ALA A 67 -6.81 -1.50 4.54
C ALA A 67 -5.41 -1.35 3.93
N HIS A 68 -5.26 -1.21 2.62
CA HIS A 68 -3.93 -1.00 2.01
C HIS A 68 -3.25 0.27 2.50
N ARG A 69 -3.99 1.35 2.75
CA ARG A 69 -3.43 2.57 3.32
C ARG A 69 -2.92 2.35 4.75
N ALA A 70 -3.59 1.51 5.53
CA ALA A 70 -3.11 1.14 6.86
C ALA A 70 -1.84 0.29 6.77
N GLU A 71 -1.83 -0.73 5.90
CA GLU A 71 -0.66 -1.59 5.67
C GLU A 71 0.56 -0.80 5.18
N ALA A 72 0.38 0.12 4.22
CA ALA A 72 1.47 0.96 3.72
C ALA A 72 2.12 1.81 4.82
N ARG A 73 1.34 2.29 5.80
CA ARG A 73 1.86 3.02 6.96
C ARG A 73 2.57 2.12 7.96
N VAL A 74 2.14 0.86 8.10
CA VAL A 74 2.81 -0.11 8.97
C VAL A 74 4.20 -0.42 8.41
N THR A 75 4.34 -0.61 7.10
CA THR A 75 5.66 -0.87 6.49
C THR A 75 6.64 0.29 6.70
N GLU A 76 6.20 1.53 6.54
CA GLU A 76 7.03 2.72 6.76
C GLU A 76 7.51 2.84 8.22
N VAL A 77 6.65 2.48 9.19
CA VAL A 77 7.01 2.48 10.62
C VAL A 77 8.01 1.38 10.96
N GLU A 78 7.87 0.18 10.38
CA GLU A 78 8.82 -0.92 10.61
C GLU A 78 10.20 -0.62 10.02
N GLU A 79 10.28 0.03 8.85
CA GLU A 79 11.56 0.46 8.26
C GLU A 79 12.28 1.49 9.16
N LEU A 80 11.56 2.51 9.63
CA LEU A 80 12.12 3.50 10.56
C LEU A 80 12.53 2.88 11.91
N LYS A 81 11.79 1.89 12.39
CA LYS A 81 12.10 1.20 13.64
C LYS A 81 13.40 0.39 13.52
N ALA A 82 13.64 -0.27 12.38
CA ALA A 82 14.89 -0.99 12.12
C ALA A 82 16.10 -0.04 12.08
N GLU A 83 15.95 1.15 11.48
CA GLU A 83 17.02 2.16 11.45
C GLU A 83 17.35 2.71 12.85
N VAL A 84 16.34 2.92 13.69
CA VAL A 84 16.55 3.33 15.10
C VAL A 84 17.26 2.26 15.92
N GLU A 85 16.96 0.98 15.68
CA GLU A 85 17.60 -0.14 16.36
C GLU A 85 19.09 -0.24 16.01
N ASP A 86 19.45 -0.15 14.73
CA ASP A 86 20.85 -0.15 14.26
C ASP A 86 21.67 1.03 14.82
N LEU A 87 21.06 2.22 14.88
CA LEU A 87 21.67 3.39 15.52
C LEU A 87 21.87 3.19 17.03
N THR A 88 20.91 2.55 17.70
CA THR A 88 20.99 2.27 19.15
C THR A 88 22.13 1.30 19.45
N ASP A 89 22.26 0.24 18.65
CA ASP A 89 23.34 -0.74 18.76
C ASP A 89 24.70 -0.07 18.51
N SER A 90 24.80 0.75 17.45
CA SER A 90 26.00 1.54 17.16
C SER A 90 26.41 2.43 18.33
N ILE A 91 25.45 3.16 18.94
CA ILE A 91 25.73 4.01 20.10
C ILE A 91 26.17 3.19 21.32
N SER A 92 25.58 2.01 21.53
CA SER A 92 25.92 1.15 22.68
C SER A 92 27.35 0.60 22.64
N THR A 93 27.96 0.51 21.45
CA THR A 93 29.33 0.01 21.26
C THR A 93 30.40 1.09 21.37
N LEU A 94 30.04 2.38 21.25
CA LEU A 94 30.98 3.52 21.37
C LEU A 94 31.78 3.56 22.68
N PRO A 95 31.20 3.31 23.88
CA PRO A 95 31.96 3.33 25.13
C PRO A 95 33.06 2.27 25.19
N GLN A 96 32.83 1.09 24.59
CA GLN A 96 33.81 0.00 24.55
C GLN A 96 35.00 0.36 23.65
N LEU A 97 34.77 1.15 22.61
CA LEU A 97 35.81 1.64 21.71
C LEU A 97 36.66 2.76 22.36
N GLU A 98 36.03 3.66 23.12
CA GLU A 98 36.73 4.66 23.92
C GLU A 98 37.61 4.01 25.02
N GLU A 99 37.10 2.97 25.68
CA GLU A 99 37.84 2.25 26.72
C GLU A 99 39.04 1.47 26.13
N ALA A 100 38.87 0.89 24.93
CA ALA A 100 39.95 0.21 24.20
C ALA A 100 41.07 1.17 23.74
N LEU A 101 40.75 2.44 23.45
CA LEU A 101 41.75 3.47 23.10
C LEU A 101 42.56 3.96 24.31
N TYR A 102 41.97 3.93 25.51
CA TYR A 102 42.64 4.40 26.73
C TYR A 102 43.53 3.33 27.39
N THR A 103 43.34 2.07 27.03
CA THR A 103 44.08 0.92 27.57
C THR A 103 45.22 0.41 26.66
N ALA A 104 45.38 0.99 25.46
CA ALA A 104 46.47 0.73 24.51
C ALA A 104 47.65 1.70 24.69
#